data_AF-A0A8T3L796-F1
#
_entry.id   AF-A0A8T3L796-F1
#
_cell.length_a   1.000
_cell.length_b   1.000
_cell.length_c   1.000
_cell.angle_alpha   90.00
_cell.angle_beta   90.00
_cell.angle_gamma   90.00
#
_symmetry.space_group_name_H-M   'P 1'
#
loop_
_entity.id
_entity.type
_entity.pdbx_description
1 polymer ?
#
loop_
_entity_poly.entity_id
_entity_poly.type
_entity_poly.pdbx_seq_one_letter_code
_entity_poly.pdbx_strand_id
1 'polypeptide(L)'
;MARDENKQWRCLECSEIVLETELLTAKNPFDDTDTLVGCPKCRGVGGFEEICDETKCEEKATCGFPDKKDFGGYRRTCGKHYRQYSG
;
A
#
# COMPACT_ATOMS: atom_id res chain seq x y z
N MET A 1 15.15 0.08 -10.40
CA MET A 1 13.69 -0.07 -10.51
C MET A 1 13.13 0.37 -9.15
N ALA A 2 12.20 1.31 -9.15
CA ALA A 2 11.95 2.18 -7.99
C ALA A 2 10.99 1.48 -7.01
N ARG A 3 11.55 1.09 -5.85
CA ARG A 3 11.02 0.22 -4.78
C ARG A 3 9.67 0.56 -4.11
N ASP A 4 8.89 1.49 -4.64
CA ASP A 4 7.50 1.78 -4.21
C ASP A 4 6.47 0.88 -4.92
N GLU A 5 6.88 0.17 -5.97
CA GLU A 5 6.03 -0.62 -6.88
C GLU A 5 5.28 -1.81 -6.24
N ASN A 6 5.55 -2.13 -4.97
CA ASN A 6 5.02 -3.33 -4.32
C ASN A 6 4.05 -3.05 -3.17
N LYS A 7 3.87 -1.79 -2.75
CA LYS A 7 2.95 -1.47 -1.65
C LYS A 7 1.52 -1.85 -2.03
N GLN A 8 0.90 -2.67 -1.17
CA GLN A 8 -0.46 -3.13 -1.36
C GLN A 8 -1.44 -2.32 -0.51
N TRP A 9 -2.53 -1.92 -1.13
CA TRP A 9 -3.59 -1.14 -0.53
C TRP A 9 -4.92 -1.88 -0.69
N ARG A 10 -5.68 -1.94 0.39
CA ARG A 10 -7.03 -2.48 0.40
C ARG A 10 -8.04 -1.33 0.35
N CYS A 11 -8.91 -1.34 -0.65
CA CYS A 11 -10.03 -0.43 -0.72
C CYS A 11 -11.05 -0.73 0.39
N LEU A 12 -11.44 0.27 1.17
CA LEU A 12 -12.40 0.09 2.27
C LEU A 12 -13.86 -0.10 1.78
N GLU A 13 -14.16 0.27 0.53
CA GLU A 13 -15.52 0.19 -0.02
C GLU A 13 -15.81 -1.16 -0.68
N CYS A 14 -14.86 -1.68 -1.47
CA CYS A 14 -15.05 -2.94 -2.21
C CYS A 14 -14.13 -4.08 -1.78
N SER A 15 -13.25 -3.85 -0.79
CA SER A 15 -12.22 -4.79 -0.34
C SER A 15 -11.20 -5.22 -1.41
N GLU A 16 -11.14 -4.55 -2.56
CA GLU A 16 -10.15 -4.88 -3.58
C GLU A 16 -8.73 -4.54 -3.09
N ILE A 17 -7.80 -5.47 -3.33
CA ILE A 17 -6.38 -5.28 -3.10
C ILE A 17 -5.75 -4.80 -4.40
N VAL A 18 -5.10 -3.65 -4.34
CA VAL A 18 -4.48 -2.98 -5.48
C VAL A 18 -3.09 -2.52 -5.10
N LEU A 19 -2.18 -2.47 -6.07
CA LEU A 19 -0.85 -1.90 -5.85
C LEU A 19 -0.95 -0.38 -5.81
N GLU A 20 -0.02 0.26 -5.11
CA GLU A 20 0.09 1.73 -5.04
C GLU A 20 0.20 2.36 -6.43
N THR A 21 0.89 1.70 -7.35
CA THR A 21 1.05 2.12 -8.75
C THR A 21 -0.22 1.97 -9.59
N GLU A 22 -1.19 1.17 -9.13
CA GLU A 22 -2.48 0.96 -9.79
C GLU A 22 -3.59 1.85 -9.23
N LEU A 23 -3.33 2.60 -8.15
CA LEU A 23 -4.29 3.53 -7.59
C LEU A 23 -4.57 4.67 -8.57
N LEU A 24 -5.86 4.98 -8.75
CA LEU A 24 -6.26 6.14 -9.54
C LEU A 24 -5.94 7.39 -8.72
N THR A 25 -5.19 8.33 -9.28
CA THR A 25 -4.88 9.60 -8.62
C THR A 25 -5.35 10.77 -9.46
N ALA A 26 -5.97 11.77 -8.82
CA ALA A 26 -6.41 12.99 -9.46
C ALA A 26 -6.30 14.17 -8.49
N LYS A 27 -6.09 15.38 -9.02
CA LYS A 27 -6.18 16.59 -8.19
C LYS A 27 -7.60 16.77 -7.65
N ASN A 28 -7.71 17.16 -6.38
CA ASN A 28 -9.00 17.46 -5.79
C ASN A 28 -9.57 18.77 -6.39
N PRO A 29 -10.80 18.76 -6.93
CA PRO A 29 -11.40 19.96 -7.54
C PRO A 29 -11.81 21.04 -6.54
N PHE A 30 -11.85 20.73 -5.24
CA PHE A 30 -12.21 21.66 -4.17
C PHE A 30 -10.98 22.22 -3.42
N ASP A 31 -9.85 21.53 -3.49
CA ASP A 31 -8.60 21.92 -2.84
C ASP A 31 -7.40 21.46 -3.69
N ASP A 32 -6.70 22.39 -4.35
CA ASP A 32 -5.56 22.05 -5.22
C ASP A 32 -4.35 21.48 -4.44
N THR A 33 -4.33 21.65 -3.11
CA THR A 33 -3.30 21.07 -2.26
C THR A 33 -3.55 19.60 -1.92
N ASP A 34 -4.75 19.10 -2.19
CA ASP A 34 -5.17 17.73 -1.92
C ASP A 34 -5.19 16.86 -3.19
N THR A 35 -4.91 15.57 -3.01
CA THR A 35 -4.94 14.57 -4.09
C THR A 35 -5.94 13.48 -3.74
N LEU A 36 -6.93 13.32 -4.61
CA LEU A 36 -7.89 12.24 -4.50
C LEU A 36 -7.26 10.94 -4.98
N VAL A 37 -7.41 9.91 -4.17
CA VAL A 37 -7.02 8.54 -4.49
C VAL A 37 -8.30 7.72 -4.66
N GLY A 38 -8.37 6.97 -5.75
CA GLY A 38 -9.54 6.22 -6.17
C GLY A 38 -9.23 4.76 -6.50
N CYS A 39 -10.20 3.89 -6.27
CA CYS A 39 -10.02 2.46 -6.49
C CYS A 39 -10.20 2.16 -7.98
N PRO A 40 -9.29 1.44 -8.65
CA PRO A 40 -9.43 1.11 -10.07
C PRO A 40 -10.67 0.24 -10.38
N LYS A 41 -11.18 -0.50 -9.38
CA LYS A 41 -12.34 -1.40 -9.54
C LYS A 41 -13.68 -0.72 -9.31
N CYS A 42 -13.92 -0.18 -8.11
CA CYS A 42 -15.20 0.44 -7.77
C CYS A 42 -15.24 1.95 -8.03
N ARG A 43 -14.10 2.60 -8.33
CA ARG A 43 -13.94 4.05 -8.47
C ARG A 43 -14.29 4.85 -7.21
N GLY A 44 -14.42 4.15 -6.09
CA GLY A 44 -14.62 4.71 -4.78
C GLY A 44 -13.39 5.46 -4.29
N VAL A 45 -13.62 6.57 -3.58
CA VAL A 45 -12.61 7.42 -2.95
C VAL A 45 -12.72 7.37 -1.41
N GLY A 46 -13.50 6.43 -0.87
CA GLY A 46 -13.83 6.28 0.55
C GLY A 46 -12.69 5.76 1.44
N GLY A 47 -11.46 5.77 0.93
CA GLY A 47 -10.26 5.45 1.69
C GLY A 47 -9.65 4.08 1.40
N PHE A 48 -8.36 3.99 1.71
CA PHE A 48 -7.53 2.81 1.52
C PHE A 48 -6.82 2.48 2.83
N GLU A 49 -6.67 1.19 3.09
CA GLU A 49 -5.83 0.70 4.18
C GLU A 49 -4.59 0.02 3.61
N GLU A 50 -3.41 0.44 4.07
CA GLU A 50 -2.15 -0.20 3.72
C GLU A 50 -2.08 -1.60 4.34
N ILE A 51 -1.88 -2.62 3.50
CA ILE A 51 -1.76 -4.02 3.92
C ILE A 51 -0.34 -4.54 3.71
N CYS A 52 -0.07 -5.71 4.28
CA CYS A 52 1.24 -6.35 4.23
C CYS A 52 1.74 -6.56 2.79
N ASP A 53 2.99 -6.19 2.50
CA ASP A 53 3.67 -6.42 1.21
C ASP A 53 3.85 -7.92 0.85
N GLU A 54 3.46 -8.84 1.75
CA GLU A 54 3.68 -10.27 1.57
C GLU A 54 2.59 -10.86 0.69
N THR A 55 2.99 -11.61 -0.34
CA THR A 55 2.05 -12.27 -1.24
C THR A 55 1.11 -13.19 -0.45
N LYS A 56 -0.21 -12.94 -0.57
CA LYS A 56 -1.31 -13.64 0.15
C LYS A 56 -1.49 -13.25 1.62
N CYS A 57 -0.92 -12.13 2.06
CA CYS A 57 -1.21 -11.58 3.39
C CYS A 57 -2.12 -10.35 3.29
N GLU A 58 -3.34 -10.49 3.81
CA GLU A 58 -4.32 -9.39 3.87
C GLU A 58 -4.31 -8.65 5.21
N GLU A 59 -3.31 -8.93 6.05
CA GLU A 59 -3.22 -8.27 7.36
C GLU A 59 -2.66 -6.86 7.21
N LYS A 60 -3.19 -5.95 8.03
CA LYS A 60 -2.76 -4.55 8.08
C LYS A 60 -1.24 -4.45 8.31
N ALA A 61 -0.60 -3.61 7.51
CA ALA A 61 0.80 -3.28 7.70
C ALA A 61 0.95 -2.50 9.02
N THR A 62 1.74 -3.04 9.94
CA THR A 62 1.92 -2.49 11.29
C THR A 62 3.36 -2.09 11.57
N CYS A 63 4.32 -2.72 10.91
CA CYS A 63 5.74 -2.43 11.09
C CYS A 63 6.42 -2.21 9.74
N GLY A 64 7.07 -1.06 9.60
CA GLY A 64 8.01 -0.79 8.51
C GLY A 64 9.42 -1.19 8.92
N PHE A 65 10.20 -1.76 8.01
CA PHE A 65 11.58 -2.16 8.27
C PHE A 65 12.46 -2.00 7.04
N PRO A 66 13.76 -1.67 7.23
CA PRO A 66 14.71 -1.65 6.13
C PRO A 66 14.95 -3.08 5.65
N ASP A 67 14.75 -3.32 4.37
CA ASP A 67 15.07 -4.59 3.73
C ASP A 67 16.60 -4.77 3.71
N LYS A 68 17.09 -5.81 4.38
CA LYS A 68 18.54 -6.08 4.52
C LYS A 68 19.18 -6.64 3.26
N LYS A 69 18.39 -7.20 2.32
CA LYS A 69 18.95 -7.86 1.13
C LYS A 69 19.46 -6.85 0.11
N ASP A 70 18.97 -5.62 0.17
CA ASP A 70 19.13 -4.71 -0.94
C ASP A 70 19.23 -3.28 -0.34
N PHE A 71 20.43 -2.72 -0.35
CA PHE A 71 20.78 -1.46 0.34
C PHE A 71 19.83 -0.32 -0.08
N GLY A 72 18.83 0.01 0.77
CA GLY A 72 17.95 1.18 0.59
C GLY A 72 16.45 0.94 0.41
N GLY A 73 15.92 -0.27 0.65
CA GLY A 73 14.48 -0.54 0.56
C GLY A 73 13.80 -0.46 1.93
N TYR A 74 12.60 0.12 1.99
CA TYR A 74 11.74 0.09 3.18
C TYR A 74 10.53 -0.80 2.89
N ARG A 75 10.37 -1.90 3.61
CA ARG A 75 9.22 -2.81 3.48
C ARG A 75 8.26 -2.58 4.63
N ARG A 76 6.96 -2.64 4.35
CA ARG A 76 5.92 -2.56 5.38
C ARG A 76 5.14 -3.87 5.39
N THR A 77 5.24 -4.60 6.48
CA THR A 77 4.56 -5.88 6.63
C THR A 77 3.76 -5.92 7.93
N CYS A 78 2.91 -6.92 8.08
CA CYS A 78 2.34 -7.24 9.36
C CYS A 78 3.43 -7.76 10.33
N GLY A 79 3.17 -7.71 11.63
CA GLY A 79 4.12 -8.16 12.66
C GLY A 79 4.55 -9.64 12.53
N LYS A 80 3.74 -10.48 11.87
CA LYS A 80 4.08 -11.89 11.59
C LYS A 80 5.19 -12.00 10.56
N HIS A 81 5.00 -11.35 9.40
CA HIS A 81 5.98 -11.35 8.32
C HIS A 81 7.20 -10.49 8.63
N TYR A 82 7.06 -9.46 9.48
CA TYR A 82 8.21 -8.71 9.96
C TYR A 82 9.26 -9.62 10.60
N ARG A 83 8.85 -10.54 11.49
CA ARG A 83 9.77 -11.51 12.12
C ARG A 83 10.43 -12.46 11.13
N GLN A 84 9.75 -12.77 10.03
CA GLN A 84 10.25 -13.66 8.98
C GLN A 84 11.30 -12.99 8.09
N TYR A 85 11.18 -11.68 7.84
CA TYR A 85 12.12 -10.91 7.01
C TYR A 85 13.21 -10.18 7.80
N SER A 86 13.01 -9.94 9.10
CA SER A 86 13.97 -9.22 9.96
C SER A 86 15.05 -10.11 10.59
N GLY A 87 14.79 -11.43 10.67
CA GLY A 87 15.73 -12.45 11.13
C GLY A 87 16.79 -12.78 10.09
#